data_AF-A0A2N5TMY8-F1
#
_entry.id   AF-A0A2N5TMY8-F1
#
_cell.length_a   1.000
_cell.length_b   1.000
_cell.length_c   1.000
_cell.angle_alpha   90.00
_cell.angle_beta   90.00
_cell.angle_gamma   90.00
#
_symmetry.space_group_name_H-M   'P 1'
#
loop_
_entity.id
_entity.type
_entity.pdbx_description
1 polymer ?
#
loop_
_entity_poly.entity_id
_entity_poly.type
_entity_poly.pdbx_seq_one_letter_code
_entity_poly.pdbx_strand_id
1 'polypeptide(L)'
;MLQLMDAPENSAEGLGQVIDATVQQTGLSREAFFAQLQLMDGDLATCKNFNSLRSLRVPSSYAHHILENILFQLGASHTLWNIAAAILKAHLGDTNNSLDVGAWQCLENLGIPHTKAIPQKDFLLMIKHMEQVHEATILHGLKIIMGTQDSPIVDKDPIKGLGKISTKK
;
A
#
# COMPACT_ATOMS: atom_id res chain seq x y z
N MET A 1 -13.72 10.39 -10.28
CA MET A 1 -14.46 10.03 -9.04
C MET A 1 -15.69 9.28 -9.50
N LEU A 2 -15.78 7.97 -9.19
CA LEU A 2 -16.97 7.17 -9.51
C LEU A 2 -18.18 7.83 -8.85
N GLN A 3 -19.22 8.14 -9.62
CA GLN A 3 -20.45 8.70 -9.07
C GLN A 3 -21.02 7.72 -8.03
N LEU A 4 -21.30 8.25 -6.84
CA LEU A 4 -21.94 7.51 -5.75
C LEU A 4 -23.36 7.09 -6.18
N MET A 5 -23.68 5.82 -5.95
CA MET A 5 -24.92 5.15 -6.35
C MET A 5 -26.18 5.81 -5.80
N ASP A 6 -27.30 5.73 -6.55
CA ASP A 6 -28.67 6.00 -6.07
C ASP A 6 -29.42 4.71 -5.64
N ALA A 7 -28.72 3.55 -5.61
CA ALA A 7 -29.28 2.25 -5.28
C ALA A 7 -28.86 1.75 -3.88
N PRO A 8 -29.64 0.87 -3.23
CA PRO A 8 -29.28 0.30 -1.93
C PRO A 8 -27.95 -0.47 -1.99
N GLU A 9 -27.13 -0.31 -0.95
CA GLU A 9 -25.91 -1.10 -0.74
C GLU A 9 -26.26 -2.60 -0.85
N ASN A 10 -25.48 -3.34 -1.65
CA ASN A 10 -25.62 -4.79 -1.92
C ASN A 10 -26.80 -5.25 -2.80
N SER A 11 -27.37 -4.39 -3.65
CA SER A 11 -28.32 -4.82 -4.68
C SER A 11 -27.64 -5.18 -6.01
N ALA A 12 -28.20 -6.16 -6.74
CA ALA A 12 -27.73 -6.50 -8.09
C ALA A 12 -27.91 -5.32 -9.08
N GLU A 13 -28.94 -4.51 -8.85
CA GLU A 13 -29.20 -3.28 -9.60
C GLU A 13 -28.12 -2.22 -9.34
N GLY A 14 -27.75 -1.98 -8.08
CA GLY A 14 -26.68 -1.04 -7.73
C GLY A 14 -25.32 -1.44 -8.30
N LEU A 15 -25.01 -2.75 -8.30
CA LEU A 15 -23.81 -3.26 -8.97
C LEU A 15 -23.84 -2.98 -10.48
N GLY A 16 -24.99 -3.17 -11.13
CA GLY A 16 -25.20 -2.87 -12.54
C GLY A 16 -24.92 -1.40 -12.86
N GLN A 17 -25.45 -0.48 -12.03
CA GLN A 17 -25.24 0.96 -12.19
C GLN A 17 -23.76 1.36 -12.08
N VAL A 18 -23.00 0.79 -11.15
CA VAL A 18 -21.56 1.08 -11.02
C VAL A 18 -20.77 0.55 -12.20
N ILE A 19 -21.09 -0.65 -12.70
CA ILE A 19 -20.43 -1.19 -13.88
C ILE A 19 -20.73 -0.30 -15.09
N ASP A 20 -21.98 0.10 -15.31
CA ASP A 20 -22.35 1.00 -16.41
C ASP A 20 -21.65 2.36 -16.32
N ALA A 21 -21.59 2.97 -15.13
CA ALA A 21 -20.88 4.22 -14.90
C ALA A 21 -19.37 4.09 -15.15
N THR A 22 -18.79 2.93 -14.82
CA THR A 22 -17.37 2.63 -15.09
C THR A 22 -17.14 2.50 -16.59
N VAL A 23 -17.98 1.75 -17.31
CA VAL A 23 -17.91 1.61 -18.78
C VAL A 23 -17.95 2.99 -19.44
N GLN A 24 -18.91 3.84 -19.05
CA GLN A 24 -19.04 5.19 -19.59
C GLN A 24 -17.77 6.03 -19.39
N GLN A 25 -17.12 5.94 -18.22
CA GLN A 25 -15.89 6.67 -17.93
C GLN A 25 -14.69 6.19 -18.74
N THR A 26 -14.66 4.93 -19.17
CA THR A 26 -13.57 4.41 -20.02
C THR A 26 -13.66 4.84 -21.48
N GLY A 27 -14.83 5.29 -21.95
CA GLY A 27 -15.07 5.61 -23.36
C GLY A 27 -15.07 4.41 -24.30
N LEU A 28 -15.00 3.19 -23.76
CA LEU A 28 -15.05 1.94 -24.53
C LEU A 28 -16.50 1.53 -24.81
N SER A 29 -16.72 0.83 -25.92
CA SER A 29 -17.96 0.06 -26.11
C SER A 29 -18.07 -1.02 -25.03
N ARG A 30 -19.29 -1.36 -24.61
CA ARG A 30 -19.54 -2.41 -23.61
C ARG A 30 -18.81 -3.71 -23.93
N GLU A 31 -18.87 -4.15 -25.18
CA GLU A 31 -18.26 -5.39 -25.64
C GLU A 31 -16.73 -5.37 -25.48
N ALA A 32 -16.10 -4.26 -25.89
CA ALA A 32 -14.66 -4.07 -25.72
C ALA A 32 -14.24 -3.99 -24.25
N PHE A 33 -15.05 -3.37 -23.38
CA PHE A 33 -14.79 -3.30 -21.95
C PHE A 33 -14.89 -4.68 -21.28
N PHE A 34 -15.95 -5.44 -21.56
CA PHE A 34 -16.13 -6.80 -21.01
C PHE A 34 -15.16 -7.83 -21.58
N ALA A 35 -14.53 -7.54 -22.72
CA ALA A 35 -13.43 -8.36 -23.25
C ALA A 35 -12.10 -8.14 -22.51
N GLN A 36 -11.97 -7.09 -21.70
CA GLN A 36 -10.74 -6.78 -20.97
C GLN A 36 -10.69 -7.45 -19.60
N LEU A 37 -9.48 -7.78 -19.15
CA LEU A 37 -9.20 -8.18 -17.77
C LEU A 37 -9.37 -6.95 -16.86
N GLN A 38 -10.24 -7.05 -15.86
CA GLN A 38 -10.51 -6.01 -14.87
C GLN A 38 -9.89 -6.41 -13.54
N LEU A 39 -8.95 -5.62 -13.03
CA LEU A 39 -8.41 -5.79 -11.69
C LEU A 39 -9.23 -4.94 -10.72
N MET A 40 -9.85 -5.58 -9.73
CA MET A 40 -10.63 -4.91 -8.69
C MET A 40 -9.97 -5.12 -7.32
N ASP A 41 -9.82 -4.04 -6.56
CA ASP A 41 -9.46 -4.12 -5.15
C ASP A 41 -10.74 -4.31 -4.32
N GLY A 42 -10.69 -5.19 -3.34
CA GLY A 42 -11.80 -5.50 -2.48
C GLY A 42 -11.32 -6.11 -1.19
N ASP A 43 -12.02 -5.82 -0.09
CA ASP A 43 -11.75 -6.52 1.16
C ASP A 43 -12.06 -8.03 1.03
N LEU A 44 -11.64 -8.79 2.05
CA LEU A 44 -11.79 -10.24 2.04
C LEU A 44 -13.27 -10.67 1.92
N ALA A 45 -14.19 -9.91 2.51
CA ALA A 45 -15.62 -10.22 2.46
C ALA A 45 -16.18 -10.02 1.04
N THR A 46 -15.82 -8.93 0.39
CA THR A 46 -16.17 -8.60 -1.00
C THR A 46 -15.63 -9.66 -1.96
N CYS A 47 -14.36 -10.03 -1.82
CA CYS A 47 -13.74 -11.07 -2.63
C CYS A 47 -14.44 -12.43 -2.45
N LYS A 48 -14.81 -12.79 -1.22
CA LYS A 48 -15.54 -14.04 -0.93
C LYS A 48 -16.95 -14.03 -1.50
N ASN A 49 -17.67 -12.93 -1.37
CA ASN A 49 -19.02 -12.77 -1.91
C ASN A 49 -18.99 -12.87 -3.44
N PHE A 50 -18.04 -12.19 -4.08
CA PHE A 50 -17.90 -12.26 -5.53
C PHE A 50 -17.55 -13.66 -6.02
N ASN A 51 -16.59 -14.34 -5.40
CA ASN A 51 -16.27 -15.72 -5.76
C ASN A 51 -17.44 -16.68 -5.51
N SER A 52 -18.26 -16.42 -4.49
CA SER A 52 -19.50 -17.18 -4.25
C SER A 52 -20.52 -16.93 -5.37
N LEU A 53 -20.72 -15.68 -5.80
CA LEU A 53 -21.58 -15.34 -6.94
C LEU A 53 -21.11 -15.98 -8.24
N ARG A 54 -19.78 -15.97 -8.49
CA ARG A 54 -19.17 -16.66 -9.64
C ARG A 54 -19.42 -18.17 -9.59
N SER A 55 -19.38 -18.76 -8.40
CA SER A 55 -19.65 -20.20 -8.23
C SER A 55 -21.13 -20.55 -8.42
N LEU A 56 -22.04 -19.62 -8.08
CA LEU A 56 -23.49 -19.79 -8.23
C LEU A 56 -23.98 -19.55 -9.66
N ARG A 57 -23.32 -18.67 -10.41
CA ARG A 57 -23.59 -18.48 -11.84
C ARG A 57 -22.79 -19.50 -12.64
N VAL A 58 -23.45 -20.53 -13.17
CA VAL A 58 -22.93 -21.29 -14.32
C VAL A 58 -22.57 -20.26 -15.40
N PRO A 59 -21.36 -20.28 -16.01
CA PRO A 59 -20.90 -19.20 -16.86
C PRO A 59 -21.91 -18.97 -17.98
N SER A 60 -22.51 -17.78 -17.97
CA SER A 60 -23.35 -17.32 -19.06
C SER A 60 -22.50 -17.25 -20.32
N SER A 61 -23.03 -17.70 -21.45
CA SER A 61 -22.35 -17.61 -22.75
C SER A 61 -22.18 -16.17 -23.25
N TYR A 62 -22.80 -15.21 -22.56
CA TYR A 62 -22.77 -13.81 -22.92
C TYR A 62 -21.68 -13.06 -22.15
N ALA A 63 -20.81 -12.35 -22.89
CA ALA A 63 -19.68 -11.59 -22.34
C ALA A 63 -20.09 -10.53 -21.29
N HIS A 64 -21.30 -10.00 -21.34
CA HIS A 64 -21.81 -9.01 -20.39
C HIS A 64 -22.34 -9.62 -19.07
N HIS A 65 -22.48 -10.94 -19.01
CA HIS A 65 -23.00 -11.67 -17.86
C HIS A 65 -21.95 -12.56 -17.19
N ILE A 66 -20.86 -12.86 -17.90
CA ILE A 66 -19.72 -13.62 -17.40
C ILE A 66 -18.87 -12.73 -16.48
N LEU A 67 -18.41 -13.30 -15.38
CA LEU A 67 -17.61 -12.60 -14.37
C LEU A 67 -16.15 -13.07 -14.38
N GLU A 68 -15.73 -13.83 -15.40
CA GLU A 68 -14.40 -14.45 -15.47
C GLU A 68 -13.29 -13.45 -15.76
N ASN A 69 -13.60 -12.37 -16.47
CA ASN A 69 -12.65 -11.32 -16.79
C ASN A 69 -12.37 -10.38 -15.60
N ILE A 70 -13.01 -10.56 -14.44
CA ILE A 70 -12.78 -9.74 -13.24
C ILE A 70 -11.88 -10.49 -12.27
N LEU A 71 -10.66 -10.02 -12.08
CA LEU A 71 -9.76 -10.54 -11.05
C LEU A 71 -9.83 -9.65 -9.80
N PHE A 72 -10.15 -10.26 -8.67
CA PHE A 72 -10.03 -9.57 -7.39
C PHE A 72 -8.60 -9.69 -6.89
N GLN A 73 -7.96 -8.55 -6.68
CA GLN A 73 -6.81 -8.49 -5.81
C GLN A 73 -7.35 -8.61 -4.39
N LEU A 74 -7.24 -9.81 -3.81
CA LEU A 74 -7.55 -10.05 -2.39
C LEU A 74 -6.86 -8.97 -1.60
N GLY A 75 -7.62 -8.10 -0.90
CA GLY A 75 -7.15 -6.90 -0.21
C GLY A 75 -5.69 -7.02 0.22
N ALA A 76 -4.79 -6.65 -0.69
CA ALA A 76 -3.38 -7.05 -0.58
C ALA A 76 -2.77 -6.34 0.62
N SER A 77 -3.34 -5.18 0.96
CA SER A 77 -3.07 -4.41 2.16
C SER A 77 -3.05 -5.27 3.43
N HIS A 78 -4.06 -6.11 3.69
CA HIS A 78 -4.10 -6.89 4.93
C HIS A 78 -3.09 -8.04 4.92
N THR A 79 -2.93 -8.73 3.79
CA THR A 79 -1.93 -9.81 3.64
C THR A 79 -0.51 -9.24 3.74
N LEU A 80 -0.23 -8.14 3.04
CA LEU A 80 1.05 -7.44 3.07
C LEU A 80 1.36 -6.91 4.47
N TRP A 81 0.35 -6.47 5.22
CA TRP A 81 0.55 -6.11 6.63
C TRP A 81 0.87 -7.27 7.51
N ASN A 82 0.17 -8.39 7.37
CA ASN A 82 0.47 -9.57 8.17
C ASN A 82 1.92 -10.01 7.92
N ILE A 83 2.38 -9.97 6.66
CA ILE A 83 3.76 -10.26 6.29
C ILE A 83 4.72 -9.21 6.87
N ALA A 84 4.49 -7.93 6.62
CA ALA A 84 5.37 -6.86 7.07
C ALA A 84 5.42 -6.74 8.61
N ALA A 85 4.29 -6.94 9.29
CA ALA A 85 4.23 -7.03 10.74
C ALA A 85 4.98 -8.25 11.28
N ALA A 86 4.92 -9.41 10.60
CA ALA A 86 5.69 -10.58 10.99
C ALA A 86 7.20 -10.34 10.85
N ILE A 87 7.63 -9.72 9.74
CA ILE A 87 9.03 -9.31 9.52
C ILE A 87 9.47 -8.33 10.62
N LEU A 88 8.70 -7.26 10.83
CA LEU A 88 9.05 -6.23 11.82
C LEU A 88 9.09 -6.81 13.24
N LYS A 89 8.19 -7.72 13.61
CA LYS A 89 8.26 -8.43 14.92
C LYS A 89 9.51 -9.28 15.06
N ALA A 90 9.88 -10.02 14.02
CA ALA A 90 11.05 -10.88 14.05
C ALA A 90 12.36 -10.08 14.23
N HIS A 91 12.39 -8.84 13.74
CA HIS A 91 13.56 -7.96 13.82
C HIS A 91 13.43 -6.85 14.87
N LEU A 92 12.34 -6.82 15.64
CA LEU A 92 12.11 -5.74 16.61
C LEU A 92 13.18 -5.77 17.70
N GLY A 93 13.54 -6.96 18.18
CA GLY A 93 14.48 -7.18 19.29
C GLY A 93 13.80 -7.29 20.67
N ASP A 94 14.61 -7.47 21.71
CA ASP A 94 14.14 -7.49 23.10
C ASP A 94 14.26 -6.10 23.76
N THR A 95 13.10 -5.49 24.02
CA THR A 95 13.01 -4.15 24.63
C THR A 95 13.38 -4.12 26.12
N ASN A 96 13.46 -5.29 26.79
CA ASN A 96 13.88 -5.37 28.19
C ASN A 96 15.41 -5.50 28.33
N ASN A 97 16.11 -5.80 27.24
CA ASN A 97 17.54 -5.94 27.21
C ASN A 97 18.18 -4.66 26.64
N SER A 98 18.86 -3.89 27.48
CA SER A 98 19.51 -2.64 27.07
C SER A 98 20.70 -2.83 26.12
N LEU A 99 21.20 -4.06 25.98
CA LEU A 99 22.26 -4.43 25.03
C LEU A 99 21.71 -4.94 23.70
N ASP A 100 20.39 -5.11 23.58
CA ASP A 100 19.75 -5.50 22.34
C ASP A 100 19.81 -4.36 21.33
N VAL A 101 20.23 -4.68 20.11
CA VAL A 101 20.40 -3.74 18.98
C VAL A 101 19.33 -3.94 17.91
N GLY A 102 18.14 -4.39 18.31
CA GLY A 102 17.01 -4.60 17.42
C GLY A 102 16.45 -3.29 16.86
N ALA A 103 15.47 -3.42 15.96
CA ALA A 103 14.82 -2.27 15.32
C ALA A 103 14.19 -1.30 16.33
N TRP A 104 13.80 -1.77 17.53
CA TRP A 104 13.22 -0.94 18.57
C TRP A 104 14.14 0.23 18.96
N GLN A 105 15.45 0.01 19.05
CA GLN A 105 16.41 1.04 19.45
C GLN A 105 16.55 2.11 18.36
N CYS A 106 16.55 1.70 17.09
CA CYS A 106 16.57 2.63 15.96
C CYS A 106 15.30 3.49 15.92
N LEU A 107 14.13 2.87 16.11
CA LEU A 107 12.85 3.58 16.14
C LEU A 107 12.77 4.61 17.28
N GLU A 108 13.21 4.25 18.49
CA GLU A 108 13.27 5.17 19.64
C GLU A 108 14.17 6.38 19.35
N ASN A 109 15.34 6.15 18.74
CA ASN A 109 16.26 7.22 18.35
C ASN A 109 15.67 8.16 17.27
N LEU A 110 14.72 7.67 16.47
CA LEU A 110 13.96 8.45 15.50
C LEU A 110 12.73 9.14 16.11
N GLY A 111 12.51 8.99 17.43
CA GLY A 111 11.36 9.55 18.15
C GLY A 111 10.07 8.74 17.99
N ILE A 112 10.17 7.48 17.55
CA ILE A 112 9.04 6.56 17.39
C ILE A 112 9.06 5.57 18.56
N PRO A 113 8.10 5.65 19.49
CA PRO A 113 8.04 4.71 20.60
C PRO A 113 7.94 3.27 20.10
N HIS A 114 8.76 2.36 20.63
CA HIS A 114 8.76 0.95 20.23
C HIS A 114 7.39 0.27 20.43
N THR A 115 6.62 0.72 21.43
CA THR A 115 5.22 0.28 21.67
C THR A 115 4.27 0.62 20.53
N LYS A 116 4.62 1.60 19.69
CA LYS A 116 3.86 2.04 18.51
C LYS A 116 4.50 1.63 17.19
N ALA A 117 5.58 0.83 17.23
CA ALA A 117 6.30 0.39 16.04
C ALA A 117 5.41 -0.37 15.03
N ILE A 118 4.38 -1.07 15.52
CA ILE A 118 3.44 -1.83 14.71
C ILE A 118 2.04 -1.22 14.89
N PRO A 119 1.69 -0.18 14.11
CA PRO A 119 0.39 0.46 14.23
C PRO A 119 -0.73 -0.49 13.76
N GLN A 120 -1.83 -0.49 14.51
CA GLN A 120 -2.98 -1.34 14.21
C GLN A 120 -3.70 -0.82 12.96
N LYS A 121 -3.74 -1.63 11.89
CA LYS A 121 -4.43 -1.33 10.61
C LYS A 121 -3.89 -0.11 9.83
N ASP A 122 -2.72 0.42 10.18
CA ASP A 122 -2.04 1.46 9.39
C ASP A 122 -0.84 0.87 8.65
N PHE A 123 -1.11 0.42 7.42
CA PHE A 123 -0.11 -0.20 6.55
C PHE A 123 1.01 0.77 6.17
N LEU A 124 0.64 2.00 5.84
CA LEU A 124 1.53 2.98 5.27
C LEU A 124 2.54 3.46 6.32
N LEU A 125 2.07 3.68 7.55
CA LEU A 125 2.92 4.07 8.66
C LEU A 125 3.90 2.96 9.06
N MET A 126 3.46 1.70 9.06
CA MET A 126 4.33 0.57 9.37
C MET A 126 5.45 0.40 8.33
N ILE A 127 5.14 0.51 7.04
CA ILE A 127 6.16 0.46 5.97
C ILE A 127 7.15 1.61 6.13
N LYS A 128 6.68 2.82 6.41
CA LYS A 128 7.56 3.97 6.67
C LYS A 128 8.53 3.70 7.82
N HIS A 129 8.09 3.07 8.91
CA HIS A 129 8.97 2.68 10.01
C HIS A 129 10.03 1.67 9.58
N MET A 130 9.64 0.67 8.78
CA MET A 130 10.58 -0.33 8.25
C MET A 130 11.61 0.32 7.30
N GLU A 131 11.18 1.24 6.44
CA GLU A 131 12.08 2.00 5.55
C GLU A 131 13.09 2.81 6.36
N GLN A 132 12.64 3.55 7.37
CA GLN A 132 13.51 4.36 8.22
C GLN A 132 14.57 3.51 8.93
N VAL A 133 14.17 2.36 9.48
CA VAL A 133 15.12 1.41 10.11
C VAL A 133 16.11 0.86 9.09
N HIS A 134 15.63 0.51 7.90
CA HIS A 134 16.47 -0.04 6.83
C HIS A 134 17.49 0.99 6.32
N GLU A 135 17.06 2.22 6.05
CA GLU A 135 17.91 3.33 5.63
C GLU A 135 18.97 3.66 6.70
N ALA A 136 18.57 3.74 7.96
CA ALA A 136 19.49 3.98 9.06
C ALA A 136 20.54 2.85 9.19
N THR A 137 20.13 1.60 9.00
CA THR A 137 21.02 0.43 9.05
C THR A 137 22.03 0.45 7.90
N ILE A 138 21.58 0.73 6.68
CA ILE A 138 22.46 0.85 5.50
C ILE A 138 23.45 1.99 5.71
N LEU A 139 22.97 3.16 6.11
CA LEU A 139 23.80 4.33 6.38
C LEU A 139 24.85 4.03 7.45
N HIS A 140 24.48 3.36 8.54
CA HIS A 140 25.42 2.94 9.56
C HIS A 140 26.51 2.03 8.99
N GLY A 141 26.14 1.01 8.21
CA GLY A 141 27.10 0.13 7.54
C GLY A 141 28.06 0.88 6.60
N LEU A 142 27.54 1.84 5.82
CA LEU A 142 28.37 2.69 4.96
C LEU A 142 29.36 3.52 5.77
N LYS A 143 28.93 4.14 6.88
CA LYS A 143 29.80 4.93 7.74
C LYS A 143 30.92 4.09 8.37
N ILE A 144 30.65 2.83 8.74
CA ILE A 144 31.67 1.90 9.22
C ILE A 144 32.71 1.65 8.14
N ILE A 145 32.27 1.29 6.92
CA ILE A 145 33.17 1.00 5.80
C ILE A 145 34.03 2.23 5.45
N MET A 146 33.46 3.43 5.53
CA MET A 146 34.15 4.67 5.27
C MET A 146 35.01 5.17 6.45
N GLY A 147 34.92 4.56 7.62
CA GLY A 147 35.60 5.01 8.85
C GLY A 147 35.11 6.37 9.36
N THR A 148 33.87 6.76 9.06
CA THR A 148 33.28 8.07 9.39
C THR A 148 32.14 7.99 10.40
N GLN A 149 32.01 6.92 11.17
CA GLN A 149 30.92 6.70 12.13
C GLN A 149 30.71 7.87 13.10
N ASP A 150 31.79 8.51 13.57
CA ASP A 150 31.74 9.62 14.53
C ASP A 150 31.56 10.99 13.86
N SER A 151 31.64 11.04 12.52
CA SER A 151 31.45 12.29 11.78
C SER A 151 29.97 12.60 11.62
N PRO A 152 29.52 13.83 11.91
CA PRO A 152 28.15 14.25 11.65
C PRO A 152 27.90 14.26 10.13
N ILE A 153 26.69 13.87 9.75
CA ILE A 153 26.26 14.01 8.35
C ILE A 153 25.98 15.49 8.14
N VAL A 154 26.82 16.15 7.34
CA VAL A 154 26.62 17.55 6.99
C VAL A 154 25.54 17.60 5.91
N ASP A 155 24.40 18.18 6.27
CA ASP A 155 23.31 18.43 5.32
C ASP A 155 23.77 19.53 4.34
N LYS A 156 24.30 19.11 3.19
CA LYS A 156 24.64 20.03 2.10
C LYS A 156 23.35 20.39 1.40
N ASP A 157 22.64 21.34 1.98
CA ASP A 157 21.46 21.99 1.43
C ASP A 157 21.74 22.39 -0.04
N PRO A 158 21.21 21.70 -1.07
CA PRO A 158 21.63 21.86 -2.47
C PRO A 158 21.34 23.26 -3.02
N ILE A 159 20.53 24.03 -2.30
CA ILE A 159 20.03 25.34 -2.68
C ILE A 159 20.85 26.47 -2.05
N LYS A 160 21.54 26.23 -0.92
CA LYS A 160 22.46 27.20 -0.29
C LYS A 160 23.75 27.33 -1.09
N GLY A 161 23.69 28.09 -2.17
CA GLY A 161 24.83 28.38 -3.03
C GLY A 161 24.45 28.73 -4.47
N LEU A 162 23.22 28.42 -4.89
CA LEU A 162 22.70 28.87 -6.17
C LEU A 162 22.36 30.36 -6.05
N GLY A 163 23.25 31.20 -6.59
CA GLY A 163 23.03 32.64 -6.69
C GLY A 163 21.65 32.92 -7.31
N LYS A 164 20.90 33.86 -6.72
CA LYS A 164 19.57 34.25 -7.22
C LYS A 164 19.67 34.59 -8.70
N ILE A 165 18.90 33.88 -9.54
CA ILE A 165 18.78 34.21 -10.96
C ILE A 165 18.12 35.59 -11.03
N SER A 166 18.85 36.59 -11.52
CA SER A 166 18.34 37.94 -11.69
C SER A 166 17.32 37.94 -12.82
N THR A 167 16.03 37.96 -12.47
CA THR A 167 14.96 38.25 -13.42
C THR A 167 14.94 39.75 -13.66
N LYS A 168 15.56 40.21 -14.75
CA LYS A 168 15.31 41.57 -15.27
C LYS A 168 13.86 41.65 -15.76
N LYS A 169 13.11 42.62 -15.25
CA LYS A 169 11.83 43.05 -15.81
C LYS A 169 12.06 43.79 -17.13
#